data_AF-A0A2P6WJH4-F1
#
_entry.id   AF-A0A2P6WJH4-F1
#
_cell.length_a   1.000
_cell.length_b   1.000
_cell.length_c   1.000
_cell.angle_alpha   90.00
_cell.angle_beta   90.00
_cell.angle_gamma   90.00
#
_symmetry.space_group_name_H-M   'P 1'
#
loop_
_entity.id
_entity.type
_entity.pdbx_description
1 polymer ?
#
loop_
_entity_poly.entity_id
_entity_poly.type
_entity_poly.pdbx_seq_one_letter_code
_entity_poly.pdbx_strand_id
1 'polypeptide(L)'
;MEPWIQEFKLHELSIVSSVLDQLDELKKQHEGAVFSKVGLRVGELAGVDVDCLRFGFEAVVKDTHWERLALEIEQVPRRQRCPACSEEFRAENWATTCPKCGETETVVVAGQELEIAYVEVEE
;
A
#
# COMPACT_ATOMS: atom_id res chain seq x y z
N MET A 1 25.29 7.65 13.05
CA MET A 1 24.03 7.40 12.31
C MET A 1 24.37 6.44 11.20
N GLU A 2 23.75 5.26 11.22
CA GLU A 2 24.05 4.20 10.25
C GLU A 2 23.43 4.53 8.88
N PRO A 3 24.14 4.27 7.75
CA PRO A 3 23.74 4.70 6.40
C PRO A 3 22.37 4.19 5.93
N TRP A 4 21.96 3.01 6.41
CA TRP A 4 20.75 2.28 5.98
C TRP A 4 19.44 2.99 6.36
N ILE A 5 19.47 3.89 7.36
CA ILE A 5 18.29 4.64 7.83
C ILE A 5 17.88 5.74 6.83
N GLN A 6 18.81 6.22 6.00
CA GLN A 6 18.55 7.25 4.98
C GLN A 6 17.85 6.68 3.74
N GLU A 7 18.19 5.46 3.33
CA GLU A 7 17.65 4.83 2.12
C GLU A 7 16.17 4.46 2.26
N PHE A 8 15.78 3.94 3.43
CA PHE A 8 14.37 3.67 3.75
C PHE A 8 13.54 4.96 3.70
N LYS A 9 13.93 6.02 4.40
CA LYS A 9 13.17 7.29 4.40
C LYS A 9 12.97 7.87 2.99
N LEU A 10 13.88 7.66 2.05
CA LEU A 10 13.72 8.08 0.66
C LEU A 10 12.72 7.21 -0.11
N HIS A 11 12.66 5.90 0.17
CA HIS A 11 11.72 4.97 -0.47
C HIS A 11 10.27 5.31 -0.14
N GLU A 12 9.87 5.39 1.14
CA GLU A 12 8.50 5.74 1.51
C GLU A 12 8.11 7.16 1.05
N LEU A 13 9.03 8.13 1.11
CA LEU A 13 8.76 9.47 0.59
C LEU A 13 8.52 9.46 -0.93
N SER A 14 9.22 8.61 -1.69
CA SER A 14 8.96 8.48 -3.13
C SER A 14 7.58 7.89 -3.42
N ILE A 15 7.10 6.98 -2.58
CA ILE A 15 5.74 6.43 -2.66
C ILE A 15 4.73 7.53 -2.39
N VAL A 16 4.91 8.31 -1.32
CA VAL A 16 4.05 9.44 -0.97
C VAL A 16 3.97 10.44 -2.13
N SER A 17 5.10 10.86 -2.69
CA SER A 17 5.13 11.77 -3.83
C SER A 17 4.37 11.19 -5.03
N SER A 18 4.57 9.91 -5.34
CA SER A 18 3.87 9.24 -6.45
C SER A 18 2.35 9.16 -6.23
N VAL A 19 1.89 9.04 -4.98
CA VAL A 19 0.47 9.08 -4.64
C VAL A 19 -0.08 10.49 -4.85
N LEU A 20 0.59 11.53 -4.34
CA LEU A 20 0.13 12.92 -4.51
C LEU A 20 0.10 13.34 -5.98
N ASP A 21 1.09 12.94 -6.78
CA ASP A 21 1.12 13.20 -8.23
C ASP A 21 -0.10 12.58 -8.94
N GLN A 22 -0.51 11.36 -8.56
CA GLN A 22 -1.71 10.72 -9.09
C GLN A 22 -2.99 11.44 -8.66
N LEU A 23 -3.06 11.94 -7.42
CA LEU A 23 -4.20 12.71 -6.93
C LEU A 23 -4.31 14.07 -7.65
N ASP A 24 -3.19 14.73 -7.96
CA ASP A 24 -3.16 15.95 -8.76
C ASP A 24 -3.69 15.70 -10.17
N GLU A 25 -3.32 14.58 -10.79
CA GLU A 25 -3.87 14.20 -12.10
C GLU A 25 -5.36 13.90 -12.03
N LEU A 26 -5.82 13.20 -10.98
CA LEU A 26 -7.24 12.93 -10.77
C LEU A 26 -8.03 14.23 -10.56
N LYS A 27 -7.50 15.19 -9.81
CA LYS A 27 -8.14 16.51 -9.62
C LYS A 27 -8.37 17.25 -10.93
N LYS A 28 -7.46 17.16 -11.90
CA LYS A 28 -7.64 17.80 -13.23
C LYS A 28 -8.86 17.23 -13.98
N GLN A 29 -9.21 15.98 -13.72
CA GLN A 29 -10.37 15.31 -14.33
C GLN A 29 -11.68 15.60 -13.57
N HIS A 30 -11.58 16.06 -12.32
CA HIS A 30 -12.69 16.32 -11.41
C HIS A 30 -12.64 17.76 -10.87
N GLU A 31 -12.84 18.73 -11.76
CA GLU A 31 -12.75 20.15 -11.44
C GLU A 31 -13.72 20.53 -10.30
N GLY A 32 -13.19 21.16 -9.25
CA GLY A 32 -13.95 21.57 -8.06
C GLY A 32 -14.08 20.51 -6.97
N ALA A 33 -13.62 19.28 -7.19
CA ALA A 33 -13.63 18.23 -6.17
C ALA A 33 -12.63 18.53 -5.04
N VAL A 34 -13.09 18.44 -3.79
CA VAL A 34 -12.24 18.54 -2.60
C VAL A 34 -12.00 17.14 -2.07
N PHE A 35 -10.78 16.62 -2.20
CA PHE A 35 -10.48 15.29 -1.68
C PHE A 35 -10.22 15.36 -0.17
N SER A 36 -10.94 14.55 0.60
CA SER A 36 -10.84 14.48 2.06
C SER A 36 -10.02 13.30 2.54
N LYS A 37 -9.97 12.19 1.78
CA LYS A 37 -9.21 11.01 2.14
C LYS A 37 -8.69 10.26 0.92
N VAL A 38 -7.49 9.70 1.04
CA VAL A 38 -6.96 8.68 0.12
C VAL A 38 -6.78 7.36 0.86
N GLY A 39 -7.30 6.28 0.28
CA GLY A 39 -7.14 4.92 0.78
C GLY A 39 -6.09 4.17 -0.03
N LEU A 40 -5.06 3.64 0.63
CA LEU A 40 -4.04 2.80 0.00
C LEU A 40 -4.19 1.35 0.43
N ARG A 41 -4.00 0.42 -0.50
CA ARG A 41 -3.78 -1.00 -0.21
C ARG A 41 -2.29 -1.30 -0.27
N VAL A 42 -1.75 -1.80 0.84
CA VAL A 42 -0.33 -2.11 1.00
C VAL A 42 -0.19 -3.57 1.38
N GLY A 43 0.38 -4.37 0.48
CA GLY A 43 0.60 -5.79 0.65
C GLY A 43 1.78 -6.10 1.57
N GLU A 44 1.68 -7.20 2.32
CA GLU A 44 2.74 -7.69 3.21
C GLU A 44 4.08 -7.97 2.50
N LEU A 45 4.05 -8.25 1.20
CA LEU A 45 5.21 -8.45 0.33
C LEU A 45 5.66 -7.18 -0.42
N ALA A 46 4.97 -6.05 -0.25
CA ALA A 46 5.30 -4.80 -0.94
C ALA A 46 6.62 -4.17 -0.44
N GLY A 47 7.12 -4.61 0.72
CA GLY A 47 8.37 -4.10 1.30
C GLY A 47 8.27 -2.68 1.87
N VAL A 48 7.04 -2.21 2.11
CA VAL A 48 6.75 -0.85 2.61
C VAL A 48 6.60 -0.86 4.12
N ASP A 49 7.32 0.03 4.79
CA ASP A 49 7.09 0.31 6.21
C ASP A 49 5.89 1.27 6.37
N VAL A 50 4.78 0.75 6.89
CA VAL A 50 3.50 1.48 7.00
C VAL A 50 3.61 2.69 7.93
N ASP A 51 4.38 2.60 9.01
CA ASP A 51 4.53 3.70 9.95
C ASP A 51 5.40 4.81 9.36
N CYS A 52 6.45 4.44 8.63
CA CYS A 52 7.27 5.37 7.87
C CYS A 52 6.49 6.03 6.72
N LEU A 53 5.61 5.28 6.04
CA LEU A 53 4.75 5.82 4.99
C LEU A 53 3.76 6.85 5.56
N ARG A 54 3.13 6.54 6.71
CA ARG A 54 2.25 7.49 7.41
C ARG A 54 2.98 8.75 7.82
N PHE A 55 4.14 8.60 8.46
CA PHE A 55 4.97 9.73 8.86
C PHE A 55 5.42 10.58 7.65
N GLY A 56 5.87 9.93 6.58
CA GLY A 56 6.26 10.59 5.35
C GLY A 56 5.11 11.35 4.71
N PHE A 57 3.91 10.75 4.69
CA PHE A 57 2.71 11.40 4.19
C PHE A 57 2.38 12.67 4.97
N GLU A 58 2.26 12.58 6.30
CA GLU A 58 2.00 13.73 7.16
C GLU A 58 3.04 14.84 6.98
N ALA A 59 4.32 14.48 6.85
CA ALA A 59 5.40 15.43 6.65
C ALA A 59 5.32 16.16 5.28
N VAL A 60 4.93 15.45 4.22
CA VAL A 60 4.86 16.00 2.86
C VAL A 60 3.60 16.86 2.65
N VAL A 61 2.46 16.46 3.20
CA VAL A 61 1.20 17.21 3.01
C VAL A 61 1.10 18.47 3.86
N LYS A 62 1.88 18.54 4.94
CA LYS A 62 1.89 19.69 5.86
C LYS A 62 2.24 20.99 5.12
N ASP A 63 1.54 22.08 5.46
CA ASP A 63 1.71 23.40 4.85
C ASP A 63 1.51 23.40 3.31
N THR A 64 0.79 22.40 2.77
CA THR A 64 0.41 22.32 1.36
C THR A 64 -1.11 22.34 1.19
N HIS A 65 -1.57 22.40 -0.05
CA HIS A 65 -3.01 22.30 -0.35
C HIS A 65 -3.60 20.90 -0.04
N TRP A 66 -2.76 19.91 0.29
CA TRP A 66 -3.15 18.58 0.74
C TRP A 66 -3.23 18.44 2.26
N GLU A 67 -3.02 19.50 3.03
CA GLU A 67 -2.90 19.43 4.51
C GLU A 67 -4.12 18.80 5.22
N ARG A 68 -5.30 18.84 4.61
CA ARG A 68 -6.53 18.21 5.14
C ARG A 68 -6.79 16.80 4.62
N LEU A 69 -5.99 16.31 3.68
CA LEU A 69 -6.14 14.98 3.11
C LEU A 69 -5.75 13.94 4.15
N ALA A 70 -6.69 13.08 4.53
CA ALA A 70 -6.41 11.96 5.41
C ALA A 70 -5.86 10.75 4.63
N LEU A 71 -4.97 9.98 5.25
CA LEU A 71 -4.44 8.73 4.71
C LEU A 71 -4.98 7.52 5.47
N GLU A 72 -5.74 6.67 4.78
CA GLU A 72 -6.12 5.34 5.25
C GLU A 72 -5.27 4.27 4.55
N ILE A 73 -4.84 3.26 5.31
CA ILE A 73 -4.02 2.17 4.78
C ILE A 73 -4.66 0.86 5.19
N GLU A 74 -5.07 0.08 4.20
CA GLU A 74 -5.44 -1.32 4.34
C GLU A 74 -4.20 -2.19 4.11
N GLN A 75 -3.78 -2.93 5.14
CA GLN A 75 -2.71 -3.91 5.00
C GLN A 75 -3.27 -5.21 4.44
N VAL A 76 -2.76 -5.65 3.28
CA VAL A 76 -3.23 -6.85 2.61
C VAL A 76 -2.31 -8.02 2.95
N PRO A 77 -2.82 -9.06 3.66
CA PRO A 77 -1.99 -10.19 4.06
C PRO A 77 -1.54 -11.00 2.83
N ARG A 78 -0.37 -11.63 2.95
CA ARG A 78 0.08 -12.58 1.93
C ARG A 78 -0.88 -13.76 1.84
N ARG A 79 -1.49 -13.94 0.67
CA ARG A 79 -2.29 -15.13 0.36
C ARG A 79 -1.69 -15.90 -0.79
N GLN A 80 -1.84 -17.21 -0.71
CA GLN A 80 -1.41 -18.14 -1.72
C GLN A 80 -2.57 -19.00 -2.19
N ARG A 81 -2.43 -19.52 -3.41
CA ARG A 81 -3.32 -20.51 -3.98
C ARG A 81 -2.54 -21.75 -4.36
N CYS A 82 -3.05 -22.91 -3.98
CA CYS A 82 -2.50 -24.19 -4.39
C CYS A 82 -3.01 -24.56 -5.80
N PRO A 83 -2.14 -24.73 -6.81
CA PRO A 83 -2.56 -25.14 -8.15
C PRO A 83 -3.09 -26.59 -8.17
N ALA A 84 -2.65 -27.45 -7.26
CA ALA A 84 -3.05 -28.86 -7.22
C ALA A 84 -4.47 -29.09 -6.67
N CYS A 85 -4.89 -28.32 -5.65
CA CYS A 85 -6.19 -28.52 -5.00
C CYS A 85 -7.08 -27.27 -4.94
N SER A 86 -6.63 -26.15 -5.53
CA SER A 86 -7.31 -24.85 -5.56
C SER A 86 -7.56 -24.19 -4.20
N GLU A 87 -6.99 -24.71 -3.11
CA GLU A 87 -7.11 -24.07 -1.80
C GLU A 87 -6.40 -22.72 -1.78
N GLU A 88 -7.09 -21.68 -1.32
CA GLU A 88 -6.51 -20.38 -1.01
C GLU A 88 -6.30 -20.25 0.49
N PHE A 89 -5.10 -19.84 0.89
CA PHE A 89 -4.74 -19.76 2.30
C PHE A 89 -3.82 -18.57 2.56
N ARG A 90 -3.89 -18.05 3.78
CA ARG A 90 -2.92 -17.06 4.27
C ARG A 90 -1.59 -17.79 4.51
N ALA A 91 -0.52 -17.25 3.95
CA ALA A 91 0.81 -17.74 4.21
C ALA A 91 1.40 -17.00 5.40
N GLU A 92 1.70 -17.72 6.47
CA GLU A 92 2.42 -17.16 7.61
C GLU A 92 3.93 -17.37 7.42
N ASN A 93 4.72 -16.33 7.70
CA ASN A 93 6.16 -16.34 7.51
C ASN A 93 6.53 -16.72 6.05
N TRP A 94 7.51 -17.61 5.90
CA TRP A 94 8.00 -18.10 4.61
C TRP A 94 7.32 -19.39 4.14
N ALA A 95 6.23 -19.82 4.79
CA ALA A 95 5.56 -21.06 4.43
C ALA A 95 4.90 -20.95 3.04
N THR A 96 5.13 -21.96 2.20
CA THR A 96 4.46 -22.12 0.91
C THR A 96 3.64 -23.40 0.83
N THR A 97 3.78 -24.30 1.80
CA THR A 97 3.08 -25.58 1.77
C THR A 97 1.58 -25.41 1.94
N CYS A 98 0.81 -25.96 1.02
CA CYS A 98 -0.64 -26.02 1.08
C CYS A 98 -1.10 -26.81 2.32
N PRO A 99 -1.91 -26.21 3.21
CA PRO A 99 -2.35 -26.88 4.43
C PRO A 99 -3.35 -28.02 4.17
N LYS A 100 -3.92 -28.10 2.97
CA LYS A 100 -4.95 -29.08 2.61
C LYS A 100 -4.40 -30.35 1.95
N CYS A 101 -3.47 -30.21 1.01
CA CYS A 101 -2.95 -31.34 0.24
C CYS A 101 -1.43 -31.55 0.37
N GLY A 102 -0.72 -30.67 1.07
CA GLY A 102 0.72 -30.78 1.28
C GLY A 102 1.60 -30.37 0.10
N GLU A 103 1.00 -29.89 -1.00
CA GLU A 103 1.74 -29.35 -2.15
C GLU A 103 2.63 -28.18 -1.72
N THR A 104 3.89 -28.15 -2.16
CA THR A 104 4.86 -27.09 -1.79
C THR A 104 4.92 -25.98 -2.82
N GLU A 105 4.59 -26.30 -4.07
CA GLU A 105 4.54 -25.35 -5.18
C GLU A 105 3.18 -24.65 -5.22
N THR A 106 3.14 -23.46 -4.65
CA THR A 106 1.95 -22.61 -4.58
C THR A 106 2.23 -21.24 -5.16
N VAL A 107 1.17 -20.53 -5.56
CA VAL A 107 1.29 -19.23 -6.21
C VAL A 107 0.78 -18.14 -5.28
N VAL A 108 1.44 -16.98 -5.25
CA VAL A 108 0.96 -15.79 -4.54
C VAL A 108 -0.24 -15.23 -5.30
N VAL A 109 -1.31 -14.89 -4.58
CA VAL A 109 -2.53 -14.30 -5.16
C VAL A 109 -2.97 -13.00 -4.47
N ALA A 110 -2.37 -12.66 -3.33
CA ALA A 110 -2.54 -11.36 -2.67
C ALA A 110 -1.33 -11.07 -1.77
N GLY A 111 -1.19 -9.81 -1.36
CA GLY A 111 -0.11 -9.32 -0.51
C GLY A 111 1.00 -8.62 -1.29
N GLN A 112 0.83 -8.31 -2.57
CA GLN A 112 1.80 -7.54 -3.38
C GLN A 112 1.31 -6.14 -3.73
N GLU A 113 0.18 -5.73 -3.14
CA GLU A 113 -0.49 -4.46 -3.43
C GLU A 113 0.36 -3.27 -3.03
N LEU A 114 0.39 -2.25 -3.89
CA LEU A 114 0.84 -0.90 -3.56
C LEU A 114 0.09 0.04 -4.50
N GLU A 115 -1.16 0.32 -4.14
CA GLU A 115 -2.12 0.98 -5.03
C GLU A 115 -3.06 1.91 -4.27
N ILE A 116 -3.56 2.95 -4.96
CA ILE A 116 -4.69 3.75 -4.48
C ILE A 116 -5.96 2.92 -4.67
N ALA A 117 -6.61 2.55 -3.57
CA ALA A 117 -7.85 1.80 -3.57
C ALA A 117 -9.07 2.69 -3.79
N TYR A 118 -9.06 3.89 -3.18
CA TYR A 118 -10.12 4.86 -3.34
C TYR A 118 -9.66 6.27 -2.97
N VAL A 119 -10.45 7.25 -3.39
CA VAL A 119 -10.34 8.67 -2.98
C VAL A 119 -11.74 9.13 -2.56
N GLU A 120 -11.87 9.65 -1.35
CA GLU A 120 -13.10 10.27 -0.86
C GLU A 120 -13.11 11.76 -1.23
N VAL A 121 -14.27 12.24 -1.69
CA VAL A 121 -14.50 13.62 -2.08
C VAL A 121 -15.55 14.22 -1.13
N GLU A 122 -15.32 15.44 -0.63
CA GLU A 122 -16.31 16.20 0.13
C GLU A 122 -17.44 16.65 -0.80
N GLU A 123 -18.69 16.56 -0.31
CA GLU A 123 -19.88 17.09 -0.99
C GLU A 123 -19.98 18.62 -0.89
#